data_AF-A0A949UF24-F1
#
_entry.id   AF-A0A949UF24-F1
#
_cell.length_a   1.000
_cell.length_b   1.000
_cell.length_c   1.000
_cell.angle_alpha   90.00
_cell.angle_beta   90.00
_cell.angle_gamma   90.00
#
_symmetry.space_group_name_H-M   'P 1'
#
loop_
_entity.id
_entity.type
_entity.pdbx_description
1 polymer ?
#
loop_
_entity_poly.entity_id
_entity_poly.type
_entity_poly.pdbx_seq_one_letter_code
_entity_poly.pdbx_strand_id
1 'polypeptide(L)'
;MIEDIVGGIFRVLGRFVSQIFIEIIFDILLKGPGYFIGRIFTKGEPDPDGFIVVTTGIVFWVVLGFGVFSIYSNIGESGNA
;
A
#
# COMPACT_ATOMS: atom_id res chain seq x y z
N MET A 1 31.83 24.43 6.08
CA MET A 1 30.74 25.36 6.52
C MET A 1 29.53 25.29 5.61
N ILE A 2 29.59 25.74 4.35
CA ILE A 2 28.41 25.67 3.44
C ILE A 2 28.03 24.22 3.16
N GLU A 3 28.99 23.35 2.88
CA GLU A 3 28.75 21.92 2.65
C GLU A 3 28.12 21.20 3.86
N ASP A 4 28.58 21.52 5.08
CA ASP A 4 28.02 20.94 6.31
C ASP A 4 26.59 21.41 6.58
N ILE A 5 26.30 22.69 6.30
CA ILE A 5 24.95 23.26 6.40
C ILE A 5 24.02 22.62 5.37
N VAL A 6 24.48 22.49 4.12
CA VAL A 6 23.71 21.85 3.04
C VAL A 6 23.45 20.37 3.38
N GLY A 7 24.45 19.63 3.85
CA GLY A 7 24.29 18.23 4.27
C GLY A 7 23.29 18.07 5.42
N GLY A 8 23.32 18.98 6.40
CA GLY A 8 22.35 19.02 7.49
C GLY A 8 20.91 19.24 7.01
N ILE A 9 20.71 20.22 6.12
CA ILE A 9 19.39 20.53 5.54
C ILE A 9 18.87 19.35 4.70
N PHE A 10 19.71 18.76 3.85
CA PHE A 10 19.32 17.59 3.03
C PHE A 10 18.91 16.40 3.87
N ARG A 11 19.57 16.16 5.02
CA ARG A 11 19.20 15.06 5.91
C ARG A 11 17.81 15.26 6.52
N VAL A 12 17.50 16.48 6.93
CA VAL A 12 16.19 16.82 7.51
C VAL A 12 15.10 16.75 6.43
N LEU A 13 15.32 17.38 5.28
CA LEU A 13 14.38 17.35 4.16
C LEU A 13 14.17 15.93 3.64
N GLY A 14 15.24 15.15 3.48
CA GLY A 14 15.16 13.77 3.02
C GLY A 14 14.33 12.90 3.97
N ARG A 15 14.48 13.06 5.29
CA ARG A 15 13.65 12.37 6.28
C ARG A 15 12.18 12.80 6.20
N PHE A 16 11.92 14.10 6.06
CA PHE A 16 10.56 14.62 5.99
C PHE A 16 9.83 14.16 4.71
N VAL A 17 10.48 14.30 3.56
CA VAL A 17 9.94 13.88 2.27
C VAL A 17 9.74 12.37 2.22
N SER A 18 10.71 11.58 2.69
CA SER A 18 10.55 10.12 2.73
C SER A 18 9.41 9.68 3.64
N GLN A 19 9.23 10.31 4.80
CA GLN A 19 8.13 9.99 5.70
C GLN A 19 6.77 10.27 5.04
N ILE A 20 6.59 11.47 4.47
CA ILE A 20 5.37 11.84 3.75
C ILE A 20 5.11 10.90 2.57
N PHE A 21 6.15 10.59 1.80
CA PHE A 21 6.03 9.73 0.63
C PHE A 21 5.60 8.31 1.01
N ILE A 22 6.23 7.75 2.05
CA ILE A 22 5.86 6.44 2.60
C ILE A 22 4.41 6.47 3.08
N GLU A 23 4.03 7.47 3.87
CA GLU A 23 2.67 7.60 4.41
C GLU A 23 1.62 7.69 3.30
N ILE A 24 1.82 8.55 2.30
CA ILE A 24 0.92 8.69 1.15
C ILE A 24 0.85 7.39 0.35
N ILE A 25 1.98 6.72 0.11
CA ILE A 25 1.99 5.45 -0.61
C ILE A 25 1.21 4.40 0.14
N PHE A 26 1.46 4.24 1.44
CA PHE A 26 0.75 3.24 2.24
C PHE A 26 -0.74 3.56 2.33
N ASP A 27 -1.12 4.82 2.47
CA ASP A 27 -2.52 5.22 2.44
C ASP A 27 -3.18 4.92 1.09
N ILE A 28 -2.54 5.25 -0.03
CA ILE A 28 -3.08 4.95 -1.37
C ILE A 28 -3.13 3.44 -1.62
N LEU A 29 -2.08 2.69 -1.27
CA LEU A 29 -2.01 1.24 -1.50
C LEU A 29 -2.99 0.49 -0.61
N LEU A 30 -3.21 0.91 0.63
CA LEU A 30 -4.12 0.24 1.56
C LEU A 30 -5.55 0.71 1.37
N LYS A 31 -5.80 2.02 1.46
CA LYS A 31 -7.16 2.59 1.41
C LYS A 31 -7.70 2.66 0.00
N GLY A 32 -6.86 2.85 -1.02
CA GLY A 32 -7.28 2.91 -2.43
C GLY A 32 -8.12 1.70 -2.89
N PRO A 33 -7.61 0.45 -2.81
CA PRO A 33 -8.40 -0.72 -3.18
C PRO A 33 -9.61 -0.91 -2.25
N GLY A 34 -9.45 -0.65 -0.95
CA GLY A 34 -10.55 -0.73 0.01
C GLY A 34 -11.73 0.19 -0.32
N TYR A 35 -11.43 1.44 -0.71
CA TYR A 35 -12.41 2.45 -1.11
C TYR A 35 -13.06 2.08 -2.43
N PHE A 36 -12.26 1.65 -3.41
CA PHE A 36 -12.79 1.26 -4.73
C PHE A 36 -13.74 0.07 -4.62
N ILE A 37 -13.35 -0.97 -3.87
CA ILE A 37 -14.18 -2.14 -3.60
C ILE A 37 -15.42 -1.72 -2.80
N GLY A 38 -15.26 -0.97 -1.71
CA GLY A 38 -16.39 -0.47 -0.91
C GLY A 38 -17.41 0.28 -1.76
N ARG A 39 -16.94 1.16 -2.65
CA ARG A 39 -17.79 1.94 -3.56
C ARG A 39 -18.58 1.05 -4.54
N ILE A 40 -18.02 -0.07 -4.98
CA ILE A 40 -18.72 -1.02 -5.86
C ILE A 40 -19.84 -1.75 -5.11
N PHE A 41 -19.62 -2.11 -3.84
CA PHE A 41 -20.55 -2.95 -3.07
C PHE A 41 -21.54 -2.17 -2.21
N THR A 42 -21.33 -0.87 -1.99
CA THR A 42 -22.23 -0.02 -1.19
C THR A 42 -22.96 1.02 -2.04
N LYS A 43 -24.23 1.28 -1.72
CA LYS A 43 -25.01 2.37 -2.32
C LYS A 43 -24.62 3.70 -1.67
N GLY A 44 -23.41 4.18 -1.92
CA GLY A 44 -22.90 5.43 -1.35
C GLY A 44 -21.40 5.58 -1.54
N GLU A 45 -20.87 6.76 -1.21
CA GLU A 45 -19.43 7.00 -1.14
C GLU A 45 -18.93 6.52 0.23
N PRO A 46 -18.06 5.49 0.28
CA PRO A 46 -17.51 5.03 1.55
C PRO A 46 -16.66 6.12 2.20
N ASP A 47 -16.64 6.19 3.52
CA ASP A 47 -15.66 7.00 4.25
C ASP A 47 -14.25 6.44 4.01
N PRO A 48 -13.31 7.19 3.41
CA PRO A 48 -11.93 6.74 3.16
C PRO A 48 -11.18 6.33 4.43
N ASP A 49 -11.50 6.95 5.57
CA ASP A 49 -10.92 6.62 6.88
C ASP A 49 -11.81 5.67 7.68
N GLY A 50 -12.91 5.22 7.08
CA GLY A 50 -13.86 4.29 7.67
C GLY A 50 -13.26 2.90 7.85
N PHE A 51 -13.67 2.22 8.93
CA PHE A 51 -13.26 0.86 9.26
C PHE A 51 -13.46 -0.14 8.11
N ILE A 52 -14.53 0.04 7.32
CA ILE A 52 -14.84 -0.82 6.17
C ILE A 52 -13.79 -0.69 5.07
N VAL A 53 -13.34 0.53 4.75
CA VAL A 53 -12.34 0.78 3.70
C VAL A 53 -11.00 0.16 4.10
N VAL A 54 -10.55 0.43 5.33
CA VAL A 54 -9.28 -0.11 5.84
C VAL A 54 -9.29 -1.65 5.87
N THR A 55 -10.36 -2.24 6.42
CA THR A 55 -10.47 -3.70 6.52
C THR A 55 -10.53 -4.35 5.13
N THR A 56 -11.29 -3.77 4.20
CA THR A 56 -11.39 -4.27 2.82
C THR A 56 -10.05 -4.18 2.09
N GLY A 57 -9.29 -3.11 2.29
CA GLY A 57 -7.94 -2.95 1.76
C GLY A 57 -6.97 -4.02 2.27
N ILE A 58 -6.98 -4.30 3.58
CA ILE A 58 -6.16 -5.37 4.19
C ILE A 58 -6.55 -6.73 3.58
N VAL A 59 -7.85 -7.05 3.54
CA VAL A 59 -8.33 -8.32 2.99
C VAL A 59 -7.95 -8.47 1.51
N PHE A 60 -8.04 -7.40 0.73
CA PHE A 60 -7.61 -7.39 -0.67
C PHE A 60 -6.14 -7.83 -0.82
N TRP A 61 -5.22 -7.25 -0.03
CA TRP A 61 -3.80 -7.61 -0.10
C TRP A 61 -3.51 -9.03 0.39
N VAL A 62 -4.23 -9.50 1.41
CA VAL A 62 -4.13 -10.89 1.89
C VAL A 62 -4.55 -11.86 0.79
N VAL A 63 -5.72 -11.64 0.18
CA VAL A 63 -6.23 -12.47 -0.92
C VAL A 63 -5.31 -12.42 -2.13
N LEU A 64 -4.82 -11.25 -2.50
CA LEU A 64 -3.89 -11.09 -3.62
C LEU A 64 -2.56 -11.81 -3.36
N GLY A 65 -2.00 -11.66 -2.16
CA GLY A 65 -0.75 -12.33 -1.77
C GLY A 65 -0.88 -13.85 -1.78
N PHE A 66 -1.96 -14.39 -1.17
CA PHE A 66 -2.24 -15.82 -1.21
C PHE A 66 -2.53 -16.33 -2.61
N GLY A 67 -3.27 -15.57 -3.42
CA GLY A 67 -3.58 -15.91 -4.80
C GLY A 67 -2.33 -16.01 -5.66
N VAL A 68 -1.45 -15.00 -5.59
CA VAL A 68 -0.17 -15.00 -6.31
C VAL A 68 0.73 -16.15 -5.84
N PHE A 69 0.85 -16.36 -4.53
CA PHE A 69 1.64 -17.46 -3.98
C PHE A 69 1.13 -18.83 -4.45
N SER A 70 -0.18 -19.05 -4.43
CA SER A 70 -0.78 -20.31 -4.85
C SER A 70 -0.60 -20.56 -6.35
N ILE A 71 -0.76 -19.53 -7.20
CA ILE A 71 -0.51 -19.67 -8.64
C ILE A 71 0.97 -20.00 -8.88
N TYR A 72 1.87 -19.29 -8.21
CA TYR A 72 3.31 -19.52 -8.35
C TYR A 72 3.72 -20.93 -7.89
N SER A 73 3.15 -21.43 -6.80
CA SER A 73 3.46 -22.78 -6.31
C SER A 73 2.98 -23.85 -7.28
N ASN A 74 1.77 -23.73 -7.83
CA ASN A 74 1.22 -24.71 -8.79
C ASN A 74 2.00 -24.71 -10.12
N ILE A 75 2.40 -23.52 -10.62
CA ILE A 75 3.24 -23.43 -11.83
C ILE A 75 4.64 -23.97 -11.55
N GLY A 76 5.21 -23.70 -10.37
CA GLY A 76 6.50 -24.22 -9.95
C GLY A 76 6.53 -25.74 -9.80
N GLU A 77 5.44 -26.35 -9.31
CA GLU A 77 5.29 -27.81 -9.27
C GLU A 77 5.16 -28.41 -10.67
N SER A 78 4.40 -27.79 -11.58
CA SER A 78 4.26 -28.26 -12.97
C SER A 78 5.55 -28.16 -13.80
N GLY A 79 6.53 -27.34 -13.38
CA GLY A 79 7.83 -27.21 -14.05
C GLY A 79 8.91 -28.18 -13.55
N ASN A 80 8.66 -28.91 -12.46
CA ASN A 80 9.59 -29.86 -11.84
C ASN A 80 9.14 -31.33 -11.95
N ALA A 81 8.04 -31.60 -12.64
CA ALA A 81 7.52 -32.94 -12.98
C ALA A 81 7.83 -33.29 -14.44
#